data_AF-A0A8T6L8S2-F1
#
_entry.id   AF-A0A8T6L8S2-F1
#
_cell.length_a   1.000
_cell.length_b   1.000
_cell.length_c   1.000
_cell.angle_alpha   90.00
_cell.angle_beta   90.00
_cell.angle_gamma   90.00
#
_symmetry.space_group_name_H-M   'P 1'
#
loop_
_entity.id
_entity.type
_entity.pdbx_description
1 polymer ?
#
loop_
_entity_poly.entity_id
_entity_poly.type
_entity_poly.pdbx_seq_one_letter_code
_entity_poly.pdbx_strand_id
1 'polypeptide(L)'
;MIDGAEHLDSAPLTLNAPYPTTRSGFFKVSFFVKAQPGTDFGAFFDHWLSVHAANVRRVMAQVGGFRYVISHSLVPAHEPWAGLAELYFQDASGWNAYRKTIRPDGMERWVANDGVLVLRAQTEMVGIP
;
A
#
# COMPACT_ATOMS: atom_id res chain seq x y z
N MET A 1 -21.22 -10.20 -13.27
CA MET A 1 -21.15 -11.21 -12.19
C MET A 1 -19.76 -11.11 -11.62
N ILE A 2 -19.61 -10.58 -10.40
CA ILE A 2 -18.32 -10.50 -9.70
C ILE A 2 -18.20 -11.78 -8.88
N ASP A 3 -17.14 -12.54 -9.12
CA ASP A 3 -16.80 -13.77 -8.39
C ASP A 3 -16.35 -13.41 -6.96
N GLY A 4 -16.87 -14.10 -5.93
CA GLY A 4 -16.52 -13.87 -4.53
C GLY A 4 -17.51 -13.03 -3.69
N ALA A 5 -18.67 -12.65 -4.24
CA ALA A 5 -19.72 -11.97 -3.48
C ALA A 5 -20.40 -12.89 -2.43
N GLU A 6 -20.23 -14.20 -2.56
CA GLU A 6 -20.91 -15.20 -1.74
C GLU A 6 -20.34 -15.42 -0.32
N HIS A 7 -19.26 -14.74 0.11
CA HIS A 7 -18.59 -15.01 1.41
C HIS A 7 -18.75 -13.91 2.48
N LEU A 8 -19.59 -12.90 2.27
CA LEU A 8 -19.87 -11.87 3.27
C LEU A 8 -21.37 -11.84 3.57
N ASP A 9 -21.75 -12.19 4.81
CA ASP A 9 -23.13 -12.03 5.27
C ASP A 9 -23.50 -10.54 5.23
N SER A 10 -24.26 -10.15 4.21
CA SER A 10 -24.87 -8.83 4.11
C SER A 10 -26.38 -8.95 4.26
N ALA A 11 -26.92 -8.48 5.38
CA ALA A 11 -28.35 -8.21 5.46
C ALA A 11 -28.65 -6.99 4.57
N PRO A 12 -29.55 -7.10 3.58
CA PRO A 12 -29.93 -5.95 2.74
C PRO A 12 -30.48 -4.83 3.62
N LEU A 13 -30.08 -3.59 3.34
CA LEU A 13 -30.70 -2.41 3.96
C LEU A 13 -32.15 -2.33 3.44
N THR A 14 -33.12 -2.75 4.26
CA THR A 14 -34.54 -2.87 3.86
C THR A 14 -35.27 -1.52 3.71
N LEU A 15 -34.57 -0.41 3.99
CA LEU A 15 -35.11 0.94 3.95
C LEU A 15 -35.35 1.45 2.52
N ASN A 16 -34.76 0.85 1.49
CA ASN A 16 -34.93 1.25 0.09
C ASN A 16 -35.07 0.05 -0.85
N ALA A 17 -35.71 0.25 -2.00
CA ALA A 17 -35.70 -0.73 -3.09
C ALA A 17 -34.25 -1.05 -3.51
N PRO A 18 -33.93 -2.29 -3.93
CA PRO A 18 -32.57 -2.65 -4.37
C PRO A 18 -32.15 -1.76 -5.53
N TYR A 19 -31.23 -0.83 -5.26
CA TYR A 19 -30.58 -0.03 -6.29
C TYR A 19 -29.41 -0.85 -6.83
N PRO A 20 -29.17 -0.90 -8.16
CA PRO A 20 -28.01 -1.59 -8.70
C PRO A 20 -26.75 -0.88 -8.22
N THR A 21 -26.07 -1.46 -7.23
CA THR A 21 -24.78 -1.00 -6.74
C THR A 21 -23.71 -1.95 -7.26
N THR A 22 -22.57 -1.40 -7.65
CA THR A 22 -21.35 -2.20 -7.81
C THR A 22 -20.50 -2.01 -6.58
N ARG A 23 -19.89 -3.09 -6.08
CA ARG A 23 -19.00 -3.06 -4.92
C ARG A 23 -17.67 -3.70 -5.31
N SER A 24 -16.59 -2.96 -5.16
CA SER A 24 -15.24 -3.50 -5.32
C SER A 24 -14.42 -3.14 -4.09
N GLY A 25 -13.69 -4.12 -3.57
CA GLY A 25 -12.84 -3.95 -2.39
C GLY A 25 -11.37 -4.13 -2.73
N PHE A 26 -10.49 -3.56 -1.91
CA PHE A 26 -9.07 -3.87 -1.94
C PHE A 26 -8.44 -3.76 -0.55
N PHE A 27 -7.32 -4.47 -0.39
CA PHE A 27 -6.46 -4.39 0.76
C PHE A 27 -5.32 -3.41 0.51
N LYS A 28 -5.20 -2.41 1.38
CA LYS A 28 -4.15 -1.38 1.32
C LYS A 28 -3.23 -1.49 2.52
N VAL A 29 -1.93 -1.35 2.29
CA VAL A 29 -0.93 -1.15 3.33
C VAL A 29 -0.21 0.17 3.08
N SER A 30 -0.20 1.04 4.08
CA SER A 30 0.46 2.34 4.05
C SER A 30 1.64 2.35 5.01
N PHE A 31 2.79 2.81 4.54
CA PHE A 31 4.05 2.93 5.28
C PHE A 31 4.43 4.40 5.39
N PHE A 32 4.41 4.94 6.60
CA PHE A 32 5.08 6.21 6.87
C PHE A 32 6.55 5.91 7.14
N VAL A 33 7.40 6.25 6.16
CA VAL A 33 8.79 5.83 6.10
C VAL A 33 9.65 6.78 6.89
N LYS A 34 10.22 6.28 8.00
CA LYS A 34 11.16 7.03 8.82
C LYS A 34 12.57 6.88 8.27
N ALA A 35 13.27 8.00 8.08
CA ALA A 35 14.67 7.99 7.67
C ALA A 35 15.60 7.81 8.88
N GLN A 36 16.78 7.24 8.62
CA GLN A 36 17.89 7.20 9.58
C GLN A 36 18.38 8.63 9.90
N PRO A 37 18.89 8.90 11.11
CA PRO A 37 19.52 10.19 11.42
C PRO A 37 20.66 10.53 10.45
N GLY A 38 20.72 11.79 9.99
CA GLY A 38 21.75 12.23 9.05
C GLY A 38 21.63 11.69 7.63
N THR A 39 20.46 11.14 7.27
CA THR A 39 20.17 10.66 5.91
C THR A 39 20.43 11.74 4.85
N ASP A 40 21.17 11.37 3.81
CA ASP A 40 21.15 12.10 2.54
C ASP A 40 19.82 11.81 1.82
N PHE A 41 18.88 12.75 1.93
CA PHE A 41 17.55 12.61 1.35
C PHE A 41 17.55 12.63 -0.18
N GLY A 42 18.54 13.27 -0.82
CA GLY A 42 18.67 13.27 -2.27
C GLY A 42 18.99 11.86 -2.78
N ALA A 43 20.09 11.29 -2.28
CA ALA A 43 20.49 9.92 -2.62
C ALA A 43 19.41 8.89 -2.23
N PHE A 44 18.74 9.10 -1.09
CA PHE A 44 17.65 8.25 -0.65
C PHE A 44 16.47 8.26 -1.63
N PHE A 45 15.98 9.44 -2.00
CA PHE A 45 14.83 9.57 -2.90
C PHE A 45 15.16 9.11 -4.32
N ASP A 46 16.38 9.37 -4.80
CA ASP A 46 16.85 8.85 -6.08
C ASP A 46 16.85 7.31 -6.08
N HIS A 47 17.36 6.68 -5.02
CA HIS A 47 17.31 5.22 -4.89
C HIS A 47 15.88 4.70 -4.76
N TRP A 48 15.03 5.39 -3.99
CA TRP A 48 13.63 5.02 -3.82
C TRP A 48 12.92 4.97 -5.17
N LEU A 49 13.07 6.00 -6.00
CA LEU A 49 12.37 6.11 -7.28
C LEU A 49 12.99 5.23 -8.39
N SER A 50 14.32 5.11 -8.45
CA SER A 50 15.00 4.44 -9.56
C SER A 50 15.23 2.95 -9.33
N VAL A 51 15.44 2.52 -8.08
CA VAL A 51 15.77 1.12 -7.74
C VAL A 51 14.63 0.48 -6.97
N HIS A 52 14.26 1.06 -5.82
CA HIS A 52 13.30 0.44 -4.92
C HIS A 52 11.92 0.31 -5.56
N ALA A 53 11.42 1.36 -6.22
CA ALA A 53 10.12 1.35 -6.88
C ALA A 53 10.01 0.27 -7.97
N ALA A 54 11.07 0.07 -8.76
CA ALA A 54 11.13 -0.98 -9.77
C ALA A 54 11.08 -2.38 -9.14
N ASN A 55 11.82 -2.58 -8.04
CA ASN A 55 11.81 -3.83 -7.30
C ASN A 55 10.43 -4.12 -6.69
N VAL A 56 9.84 -3.15 -5.98
CA VAL A 56 8.50 -3.24 -5.39
C VAL A 56 7.47 -3.57 -6.46
N ARG A 57 7.43 -2.82 -7.57
CA ARG A 57 6.50 -3.06 -8.68
C ARG A 57 6.64 -4.48 -9.24
N ARG A 58 7.87 -4.95 -9.48
CA ARG A 58 8.14 -6.30 -9.98
C ARG A 58 7.63 -7.38 -9.03
N VAL A 59 7.91 -7.25 -7.74
CA VAL A 59 7.47 -8.23 -6.72
C VAL A 59 5.96 -8.18 -6.51
N MET A 60 5.36 -6.99 -6.49
CA MET A 60 3.91 -6.83 -6.38
C MET A 60 3.19 -7.54 -7.53
N ALA A 61 3.66 -7.37 -8.77
CA ALA A 61 3.07 -8.03 -9.93
C ALA A 61 3.08 -9.57 -9.81
N GLN A 62 4.11 -10.15 -9.21
CA GLN A 62 4.20 -11.61 -9.01
C GLN A 62 3.16 -12.17 -8.02
N VAL A 63 2.66 -11.34 -7.11
CA VAL A 63 1.74 -11.74 -6.04
C VAL A 63 0.35 -11.12 -6.20
N GLY A 64 0.04 -10.59 -7.39
CA GLY A 64 -1.27 -9.99 -7.70
C GLY A 64 -1.50 -8.61 -7.08
N GLY A 65 -0.46 -7.93 -6.60
CA GLY A 65 -0.51 -6.52 -6.21
C GLY A 65 -0.60 -5.63 -7.45
N PHE A 66 -1.40 -4.57 -7.37
CA PHE A 66 -1.81 -3.83 -8.57
C PHE A 66 -1.54 -2.32 -8.54
N ARG A 67 -1.17 -1.75 -7.38
CA ARG A 67 -0.82 -0.33 -7.30
C ARG A 67 0.24 -0.08 -6.22
N TYR A 68 1.25 0.69 -6.59
CA TYR A 68 2.25 1.23 -5.68
C TYR A 68 2.25 2.76 -5.79
N VAL A 69 2.19 3.45 -4.66
CA VAL A 69 2.21 4.92 -4.57
C VAL A 69 3.39 5.34 -3.70
N ILE A 70 4.07 6.41 -4.10
CA ILE A 70 5.13 7.06 -3.33
C ILE A 70 4.77 8.54 -3.23
N SER A 71 4.82 9.07 -2.01
CA SER A 71 4.71 10.51 -1.74
C SER A 71 5.86 10.92 -0.84
N HIS A 72 6.79 11.73 -1.32
CA HIS A 72 7.86 12.27 -0.48
C HIS A 72 7.38 13.49 0.31
N SER A 73 7.87 13.63 1.53
CA SER A 73 7.68 14.84 2.32
C SER A 73 8.36 16.02 1.63
N LEU A 74 7.74 17.21 1.70
CA LEU A 74 8.28 18.42 1.07
C LEU A 74 9.57 18.91 1.74
N VAL A 75 9.66 18.73 3.06
CA VAL A 75 10.80 19.16 3.88
C VAL A 75 11.25 18.01 4.78
N PRO A 76 11.78 16.91 4.23
CA PRO A 76 11.91 15.63 4.94
C PRO A 76 12.83 15.66 6.16
N ALA A 77 13.76 16.62 6.24
CA ALA A 77 14.62 16.82 7.41
C ALA A 77 13.89 17.40 8.64
N HIS A 78 12.73 18.02 8.44
CA HIS A 78 11.92 18.65 9.49
C HIS A 78 10.62 17.90 9.78
N GLU A 79 10.41 16.75 9.14
CA GLU A 79 9.20 15.95 9.24
C GLU A 79 9.48 14.63 9.98
N PRO A 80 8.48 14.05 10.68
CA PRO A 80 8.67 12.77 11.36
C PRO A 80 8.95 11.60 10.41
N TRP A 81 8.52 11.75 9.15
CA TRP A 81 8.67 10.75 8.10
C TRP A 81 9.15 11.42 6.82
N ALA A 82 10.03 10.71 6.11
CA ALA A 82 10.58 11.15 4.83
C ALA A 82 9.56 11.03 3.68
N GLY A 83 8.56 10.17 3.85
CA GLY A 83 7.49 10.00 2.89
C GLY A 83 6.51 8.89 3.27
N LEU A 84 5.57 8.65 2.37
CA LEU A 84 4.55 7.62 2.43
C LEU A 84 4.73 6.66 1.24
N ALA A 85 4.69 5.36 1.51
CA ALA A 85 4.50 4.34 0.49
C ALA A 85 3.15 3.65 0.69
N GLU A 86 2.40 3.41 -0.38
CA GLU A 86 1.16 2.64 -0.31
C GLU A 86 1.17 1.49 -1.31
N LEU A 87 0.81 0.30 -0.85
CA LEU A 87 0.71 -0.92 -1.65
C LEU A 87 -0.72 -1.45 -1.61
N TYR A 88 -1.24 -1.83 -2.78
CA TYR A 88 -2.61 -2.29 -2.95
C TYR A 88 -2.64 -3.71 -3.50
N PHE A 89 -3.46 -4.55 -2.87
CA PHE A 89 -3.69 -5.95 -3.16
C PHE A 89 -5.19 -6.23 -3.18
N GLN A 90 -5.60 -7.35 -3.77
CA GLN A 90 -7.01 -7.75 -3.73
C GLN A 90 -7.47 -7.99 -2.29
N ASP A 91 -6.65 -8.70 -1.50
CA ASP A 91 -6.92 -9.03 -0.11
C ASP A 91 -5.60 -9.13 0.72
N ALA A 92 -5.73 -9.46 2.00
CA ALA A 92 -4.61 -9.60 2.92
C ALA A 92 -3.62 -10.72 2.55
N SER A 93 -4.03 -11.73 1.77
CA SER A 93 -3.16 -12.82 1.32
C SER A 93 -2.08 -12.31 0.36
N GLY A 94 -2.42 -11.35 -0.51
CA GLY A 94 -1.47 -10.69 -1.40
C GLY A 94 -0.37 -9.96 -0.63
N TRP A 95 -0.72 -9.26 0.44
CA TRP A 95 0.25 -8.64 1.35
C TRP A 95 1.14 -9.68 2.06
N ASN A 96 0.54 -10.78 2.54
CA ASN A 96 1.30 -11.86 3.17
C ASN A 96 2.29 -12.52 2.20
N ALA A 97 1.90 -12.72 0.95
CA ALA A 97 2.76 -13.23 -0.10
C ALA A 97 3.88 -12.23 -0.42
N TYR A 98 3.55 -10.94 -0.60
CA TYR A 98 4.53 -9.88 -0.84
C TYR A 98 5.65 -9.87 0.19
N ARG A 99 5.31 -9.91 1.50
CA ARG A 99 6.30 -9.93 2.59
C ARG A 99 7.26 -11.11 2.52
N LYS A 100 6.79 -12.27 2.05
CA LYS A 100 7.61 -13.48 1.89
C LYS A 100 8.51 -13.42 0.67
N THR A 101 8.13 -12.63 -0.34
CA THR A 101 8.80 -12.56 -1.64
C THR A 101 9.79 -11.41 -1.74
N ILE A 102 9.46 -10.24 -1.18
CA ILE A 102 10.34 -9.07 -1.24
C ILE A 102 11.69 -9.37 -0.58
N ARG A 103 12.76 -8.87 -1.20
CA ARG A 103 14.14 -9.00 -0.73
C ARG A 103 14.76 -7.60 -0.61
N PRO A 104 15.70 -7.40 0.32
CA PRO A 104 16.42 -6.14 0.45
C PRO A 104 17.07 -5.73 -0.87
N ASP A 105 17.07 -4.43 -1.15
CA ASP A 105 17.61 -3.83 -2.37
C ASP A 105 18.46 -2.58 -2.08
N GLY A 106 18.92 -2.41 -0.83
CA GLY A 106 19.72 -1.28 -0.38
C GLY A 106 18.90 -0.17 0.27
N MET A 107 17.57 -0.19 0.16
CA MET A 107 16.68 0.78 0.82
C MET A 107 16.90 0.85 2.35
N GLU A 108 17.28 -0.28 2.96
CA GLU A 108 17.57 -0.41 4.39
C GLU A 108 18.72 0.47 4.90
N ARG A 109 19.54 1.04 3.99
CA ARG A 109 20.60 2.00 4.35
C ARG A 109 20.05 3.33 4.84
N TRP A 110 18.86 3.72 4.35
CA TRP A 110 18.25 5.01 4.64
C TRP A 110 17.01 4.91 5.52
N VAL A 111 16.32 3.76 5.53
CA VAL A 111 15.12 3.56 6.34
C VAL A 111 15.50 3.12 7.75
N ALA A 112 14.95 3.77 8.76
CA ALA A 112 15.13 3.38 10.16
C ALA A 112 14.47 2.02 10.44
N ASN A 113 15.14 1.18 11.25
CA ASN A 113 14.60 -0.12 11.66
C ASN A 113 13.41 0.01 12.62
N ASP A 114 13.24 1.17 13.25
CA ASP A 114 12.17 1.52 14.16
C ASP A 114 11.44 2.81 13.72
N GLY A 115 10.25 3.05 14.26
CA GLY A 115 9.48 4.27 14.00
C GLY A 115 8.83 4.39 12.62
N VAL A 116 8.98 3.39 11.75
CA VAL A 116 8.11 3.21 10.58
C VAL A 116 6.71 2.84 11.06
N LEU A 117 5.72 3.67 10.73
CA LEU A 117 4.32 3.38 11.04
C LEU A 117 3.69 2.63 9.87
N VAL A 118 3.13 1.44 10.15
CA VAL A 118 2.47 0.59 9.16
C VAL A 118 0.99 0.52 9.46
N LEU A 119 0.17 1.08 8.57
CA LEU A 119 -1.28 1.05 8.66
C LEU A 119 -1.84 0.09 7.61
N ARG A 120 -2.86 -0.69 7.99
CA ARG A 120 -3.55 -1.62 7.09
C ARG A 120 -5.01 -1.23 7.02
N ALA A 121 -5.57 -1.26 5.83
CA ALA A 121 -6.98 -0.94 5.61
C ALA A 121 -7.57 -1.92 4.59
N GLN A 122 -8.84 -2.24 4.81
CA GLN A 122 -9.71 -2.79 3.77
C GLN A 122 -10.61 -1.64 3.32
N THR A 123 -10.62 -1.36 2.03
CA THR A 123 -11.41 -0.27 1.45
C THR A 123 -12.41 -0.85 0.48
N GLU A 124 -13.64 -0.35 0.53
CA GLU A 124 -14.70 -0.71 -0.41
C GLU A 124 -15.13 0.54 -1.17
N MET A 125 -15.20 0.43 -2.49
CA MET A 125 -15.84 1.39 -3.36
C MET A 125 -17.28 0.91 -3.59
N VAL A 126 -18.24 1.79 -3.30
CA VAL A 126 -19.66 1.57 -3.60
C VAL A 126 -20.06 2.54 -4.70
N GLY A 127 -20.37 2.01 -5.88
CA GLY A 127 -20.90 2.81 -6.99
C GLY A 127 -22.40 3.02 -6.81
N ILE A 128 -22.82 4.29 -6.81
CA ILE A 128 -24.23 4.73 -6.84
C ILE A 128 -24.44 5.42 -8.20
N PRO A 129 -25.36 4.96 -9.06
CA PRO A 129 -25.66 5.56 -10.37
C PRO A 129 -26.10 7.02 -10.29
#